data_AF-A0A817APN1-F1
#
_entry.id   AF-A0A817APN1-F1
#
_cell.length_a   1.000
_cell.length_b   1.000
_cell.length_c   1.000
_cell.angle_alpha   90.00
_cell.angle_beta   90.00
_cell.angle_gamma   90.00
#
_symmetry.space_group_name_H-M   'P 1'
#
loop_
_entity.id
_entity.type
_entity.pdbx_description
1 polymer ?
#
loop_
_entity_poly.entity_id
_entity_poly.type
_entity_poly.pdbx_seq_one_letter_code
_entity_poly.pdbx_strand_id
1 'polypeptide(L)'
;MACQKAHFEKQILDLNNKISNLKSLKPSKNIDNLFQQIMSTCFPTETNIDVEKLCPKVQNIRTNLIKLRSEAIRYSEQHYSTVLGSLEDNPLHHLDISTPAYYTNYLKLSKVEVESQPRSRSWAPVRCPSHPSS
;
A
#
# COMPACT_ATOMS: atom_id res chain seq x y z
N MET A 1 16.58 -24.37 8.28
CA MET A 1 15.20 -23.86 8.05
C MET A 1 14.53 -23.30 9.32
N ALA A 2 14.64 -23.93 10.50
CA ALA A 2 14.07 -23.38 11.75
C ALA A 2 14.65 -22.00 12.17
N CYS A 3 15.94 -21.75 11.88
CA CYS A 3 16.60 -20.48 12.20
C CYS A 3 16.01 -19.26 11.45
N GLN A 4 15.65 -19.43 10.17
CA GLN A 4 15.06 -18.35 9.35
C GLN A 4 13.64 -18.02 9.80
N LYS A 5 12.82 -19.04 10.12
CA LYS A 5 11.48 -18.85 10.68
C LYS A 5 11.52 -18.09 12.00
N ALA A 6 12.37 -18.52 12.95
CA ALA A 6 12.50 -17.86 14.24
C ALA A 6 12.98 -16.41 14.11
N HIS A 7 13.90 -16.15 13.18
CA HIS A 7 14.36 -14.79 12.88
C HIS A 7 13.22 -13.91 12.34
N PHE A 8 12.40 -14.42 11.43
CA PHE A 8 11.25 -13.71 10.89
C PHE A 8 10.18 -13.42 11.94
N GLU A 9 9.85 -14.41 12.76
CA GLU A 9 8.92 -14.23 13.88
C GLU A 9 9.42 -13.14 14.85
N LYS A 10 10.73 -13.13 15.15
CA LYS A 10 11.34 -12.09 15.97
C LYS A 10 11.20 -10.69 15.35
N GLN A 11 11.43 -10.55 14.04
CA GLN A 11 11.26 -9.25 13.37
C GLN A 11 9.83 -8.71 13.48
N ILE A 12 8.81 -9.57 13.35
CA ILE A 12 7.41 -9.17 13.53
C ILE A 12 7.16 -8.69 14.96
N LEU A 13 7.68 -9.41 15.96
CA LEU A 13 7.54 -9.03 17.37
C LEU A 13 8.25 -7.71 17.68
N ASP A 14 9.46 -7.52 17.17
CA ASP A 14 10.25 -6.30 17.36
C ASP A 14 9.56 -5.09 16.71
N LEU A 15 8.98 -5.26 15.51
CA LEU A 15 8.19 -4.21 14.86
C LEU A 15 6.95 -3.84 15.66
N ASN A 16 6.21 -4.84 16.15
CA ASN A 16 5.05 -4.61 17.01
C ASN A 16 5.44 -3.82 18.27
N ASN A 17 6.53 -4.20 18.93
CA ASN A 17 7.02 -3.48 20.10
C ASN A 17 7.41 -2.03 19.78
N LYS A 18 8.11 -1.78 18.67
CA LYS A 18 8.46 -0.40 18.25
C LYS A 18 7.22 0.45 18.06
N ILE A 19 6.19 -0.11 17.42
CA ILE A 19 4.94 0.58 17.11
C ILE A 19 4.10 0.84 18.36
N SER A 20 3.96 -0.15 19.25
CA SER A 20 3.22 0.01 20.50
C SER A 20 3.83 1.06 21.43
N ASN A 21 5.12 1.35 21.29
CA ASN A 21 5.82 2.38 22.06
C ASN A 21 5.77 3.78 21.42
N LEU A 22 5.11 3.94 20.28
CA LEU A 22 4.96 5.25 19.65
C LEU A 22 4.02 6.13 20.46
N LYS A 23 4.50 7.32 20.81
CA LYS A 23 3.69 8.36 21.48
C LYS A 23 2.66 9.00 20.55
N SER A 24 2.87 8.92 19.24
CA SER A 24 2.00 9.53 18.23
C SER A 24 2.19 8.86 16.86
N LEU A 25 1.10 8.76 16.09
CA LEU A 25 1.09 8.34 14.69
C LEU A 25 1.15 9.52 13.71
N LYS A 26 1.46 10.74 14.19
CA LYS A 26 1.58 11.91 13.32
C LYS A 26 2.65 11.67 12.23
N PRO A 27 2.41 12.15 10.99
CA PRO A 27 3.36 12.01 9.90
C PRO A 27 4.75 12.50 10.31
N SER A 28 5.76 11.62 10.17
CA SER A 28 7.16 11.95 10.40
C SER A 28 8.04 10.90 9.73
N LYS A 29 9.29 11.26 9.40
CA LYS A 29 10.26 10.36 8.76
C LYS A 29 10.46 9.03 9.51
N ASN A 30 10.33 9.04 10.84
CA ASN A 30 10.45 7.84 11.67
C ASN A 30 9.24 6.90 11.50
N ILE A 31 8.03 7.48 11.47
CA ILE A 31 6.78 6.74 11.20
C ILE A 31 6.78 6.18 9.78
N ASP A 32 7.24 6.95 8.79
CA ASP A 32 7.35 6.51 7.40
C ASP A 32 8.29 5.31 7.26
N ASN A 33 9.45 5.36 7.92
CA ASN A 33 10.42 4.26 7.93
C ASN A 33 9.86 3.00 8.64
N LEU A 34 9.18 3.17 9.77
CA LEU A 34 8.50 2.06 10.46
C LEU A 34 7.45 1.41 9.57
N PHE A 35 6.64 2.21 8.89
CA PHE A 35 5.67 1.71 7.95
C PHE A 35 6.35 0.97 6.78
N GLN A 36 7.41 1.51 6.18
CA GLN A 36 8.18 0.79 5.15
C GLN A 36 8.67 -0.57 5.66
N GLN A 37 9.18 -0.65 6.89
CA GLN A 37 9.57 -1.93 7.50
C GLN A 37 8.37 -2.88 7.66
N ILE A 38 7.17 -2.40 8.02
CA ILE A 38 5.97 -3.24 8.01
C ILE A 38 5.74 -3.85 6.62
N MET A 39 5.92 -3.10 5.53
CA MET A 39 5.75 -3.67 4.18
C MET A 39 6.75 -4.76 3.91
N SER A 40 8.03 -4.48 4.11
CA SER A 40 9.10 -5.43 3.79
C SER A 40 9.00 -6.71 4.64
N THR A 41 8.60 -6.59 5.91
CA THR A 41 8.50 -7.74 6.81
C THR A 41 7.15 -8.47 6.68
N CYS A 42 6.03 -7.77 6.51
CA CYS A 42 4.70 -8.42 6.46
C CYS A 42 4.30 -8.89 5.06
N PHE A 43 4.89 -8.32 4.01
CA PHE A 43 4.68 -8.71 2.61
C PHE A 43 6.02 -9.09 1.95
N PRO A 44 6.70 -10.12 2.44
CA PRO A 44 7.98 -10.51 1.88
C PRO A 44 7.80 -11.09 0.47
N THR A 45 8.54 -10.55 -0.49
CA THR A 45 8.55 -11.02 -1.89
C THR A 45 9.51 -12.18 -2.13
N GLU A 46 10.51 -12.38 -1.26
CA GLU A 46 11.64 -13.30 -1.50
C GLU A 46 11.86 -14.31 -0.35
N THR A 47 10.84 -14.59 0.46
CA THR A 47 11.02 -15.53 1.59
C THR A 47 10.46 -16.92 1.28
N ASN A 48 11.27 -17.95 1.52
CA ASN A 48 10.81 -19.36 1.63
C ASN A 48 9.99 -19.63 2.91
N ILE A 49 9.42 -18.58 3.51
CA ILE A 49 8.67 -18.66 4.76
C ILE A 49 7.19 -18.75 4.42
N ASP A 50 6.61 -19.89 4.77
CA ASP A 50 5.18 -20.09 4.73
C ASP A 50 4.54 -19.35 5.91
N VAL A 51 3.97 -18.17 5.63
CA VAL A 51 3.37 -17.29 6.64
C VAL A 51 2.16 -17.92 7.34
N GLU A 52 1.49 -18.89 6.69
CA GLU A 52 0.37 -19.65 7.25
C GLU A 52 0.83 -20.67 8.30
N LYS A 53 2.12 -21.04 8.29
CA LYS A 53 2.74 -21.96 9.25
C LYS A 53 3.43 -21.27 10.43
N LEU A 54 3.31 -19.95 10.56
CA LEU A 54 3.80 -19.23 11.74
C LEU A 54 2.98 -19.60 12.97
N CYS A 55 3.49 -19.38 14.18
CA CYS A 55 2.65 -19.61 15.35
C CYS A 55 1.45 -18.63 15.38
N PRO A 56 0.27 -19.04 15.89
CA PRO A 56 -0.95 -18.22 15.84
C PRO A 56 -0.79 -16.82 16.44
N LYS A 57 0.01 -16.70 17.50
CA LYS A 57 0.32 -15.40 18.13
C LYS A 57 0.99 -14.44 17.15
N VAL A 58 2.01 -14.91 16.42
CA VAL A 58 2.75 -14.08 15.46
C VAL A 58 1.89 -13.75 14.25
N GLN A 59 1.07 -14.70 13.79
CA GLN A 59 0.10 -14.43 12.72
C GLN A 59 -0.87 -13.30 13.10
N ASN A 60 -1.43 -13.35 14.31
CA ASN A 60 -2.35 -12.32 14.79
C ASN A 60 -1.66 -10.94 14.88
N ILE A 61 -0.43 -10.89 15.40
CA ILE A 61 0.37 -9.67 15.45
C ILE A 61 0.62 -9.13 14.04
N ARG A 62 1.04 -9.99 13.10
CA ARG A 62 1.24 -9.60 11.70
C ARG A 62 -0.04 -9.03 11.08
N THR A 63 -1.18 -9.67 11.29
CA THR A 63 -2.48 -9.18 10.80
C THR A 63 -2.82 -7.80 11.39
N ASN A 64 -2.56 -7.58 12.67
CA ASN A 64 -2.80 -6.29 13.31
C ASN A 64 -1.86 -5.20 12.76
N LEU A 65 -0.59 -5.53 12.52
CA LEU A 65 0.36 -4.61 11.89
C LEU A 65 -0.06 -4.21 10.48
N ILE A 66 -0.56 -5.17 9.70
CA ILE A 66 -1.11 -4.90 8.35
C ILE A 66 -2.31 -3.96 8.44
N LYS A 67 -3.27 -4.24 9.33
CA LYS A 67 -4.46 -3.39 9.53
C LYS A 67 -4.08 -1.97 9.95
N LEU A 68 -3.17 -1.83 10.91
CA LEU A 68 -2.68 -0.54 11.38
C LEU A 68 -2.05 0.27 10.24
N ARG A 69 -1.24 -0.38 9.39
CA ARG A 69 -0.67 0.28 8.23
C ARG A 69 -1.76 0.73 7.25
N SER A 70 -2.77 -0.09 6.98
CA SER A 70 -3.89 0.29 6.11
C SER A 70 -4.64 1.51 6.63
N GLU A 71 -4.87 1.60 7.93
CA GLU A 71 -5.46 2.79 8.55
C GLU A 71 -4.56 4.02 8.40
N ALA A 72 -3.25 3.87 8.59
CA ALA A 72 -2.30 4.96 8.40
C ALA A 72 -2.24 5.47 6.94
N ILE A 73 -2.33 4.56 5.96
CA ILE A 73 -2.44 4.94 4.55
C ILE A 73 -3.70 5.77 4.33
N ARG A 74 -4.84 5.35 4.89
CA ARG A 74 -6.10 6.12 4.81
C ARG A 74 -5.95 7.51 5.41
N TYR A 75 -5.32 7.66 6.58
CA TYR A 75 -5.08 8.98 7.18
C TYR A 75 -4.19 9.86 6.30
N SER A 76 -3.15 9.29 5.72
CA SER A 76 -2.27 9.98 4.77
C SER A 76 -3.04 10.45 3.54
N GLU A 77 -3.83 9.57 2.93
CA GLU A 77 -4.66 9.88 1.77
C GLU A 77 -5.68 10.99 2.07
N GLN A 78 -6.36 10.91 3.22
CA GLN A 78 -7.29 11.95 3.64
C GLN A 78 -6.59 13.30 3.87
N HIS A 79 -5.41 13.29 4.49
CA HIS A 79 -4.61 14.50 4.70
C HIS A 79 -4.24 15.15 3.37
N TYR A 80 -3.66 14.39 2.44
CA TYR A 80 -3.24 14.92 1.15
C TYR A 80 -4.42 15.32 0.25
N SER A 81 -5.53 14.60 0.31
CA SER A 81 -6.77 14.98 -0.38
C SER A 81 -7.31 16.33 0.13
N THR A 82 -7.28 16.55 1.44
CA THR A 82 -7.67 17.84 2.05
C THR A 82 -6.73 18.96 1.62
N VAL A 83 -5.41 18.71 1.60
CA VAL A 83 -4.40 19.69 1.14
C VAL A 83 -4.65 20.05 -0.32
N LEU A 84 -4.75 19.05 -1.21
CA LEU A 84 -4.97 19.27 -2.65
C LEU A 84 -6.29 19.99 -2.93
N GLY A 85 -7.36 19.65 -2.21
CA GLY A 85 -8.66 20.30 -2.36
C GLY A 85 -8.73 21.73 -1.82
N SER A 86 -7.71 22.16 -1.06
CA SER A 86 -7.61 23.53 -0.53
C SER A 86 -6.78 24.46 -1.43
N LEU A 87 -6.18 23.94 -2.50
CA LEU A 87 -5.39 24.72 -3.46
C LEU A 87 -6.33 25.42 -4.46
N GLU A 88 -6.02 26.67 -4.80
CA GLU A 88 -6.83 27.48 -5.71
C GLU A 88 -6.56 27.19 -7.20
N ASP A 89 -5.40 26.62 -7.50
CA ASP A 89 -4.97 26.25 -8.86
C ASP A 89 -5.16 24.76 -9.15
N ASN A 90 -4.79 24.31 -10.35
CA ASN A 90 -5.04 22.94 -10.79
C ASN A 90 -4.35 21.92 -9.85
N PRO A 91 -5.10 21.09 -9.10
CA PRO A 91 -4.53 20.17 -8.10
C PRO A 91 -3.61 19.12 -8.73
N LEU A 92 -3.74 18.86 -10.04
CA LEU A 92 -2.86 17.94 -10.77
C LEU A 92 -1.39 18.40 -10.81
N HIS A 93 -1.13 19.71 -10.73
CA HIS A 93 0.23 20.25 -10.71
C HIS A 93 0.97 19.96 -9.40
N HIS A 94 0.25 19.56 -8.34
CA HIS A 94 0.79 19.39 -7.00
C HIS A 94 0.95 17.92 -6.58
N LEU A 95 0.64 16.98 -7.48
CA LEU A 95 0.70 15.53 -7.21
C LEU A 95 2.11 15.05 -6.85
N ASP A 96 3.14 15.60 -7.52
CA ASP A 96 4.55 15.31 -7.27
C ASP A 96 5.08 15.89 -5.94
N ILE A 97 4.47 16.97 -5.45
CA ILE A 97 4.92 17.66 -4.23
C ILE A 97 4.35 16.99 -2.98
N SER A 98 3.10 16.56 -3.04
CA SER A 98 2.38 16.03 -1.87
C SER A 98 2.55 14.53 -1.69
N THR A 99 2.76 13.75 -2.76
CA THR A 99 2.76 12.27 -2.67
C THR A 99 3.82 11.57 -3.55
N PRO A 100 5.09 12.03 -3.61
CA PRO A 100 6.07 11.55 -4.60
C PRO A 100 6.32 10.03 -4.57
N ALA A 101 6.29 9.42 -3.38
CA ALA A 101 6.49 7.98 -3.24
C ALA A 101 5.26 7.15 -3.67
N TYR A 102 4.05 7.67 -3.45
CA TYR A 102 2.82 6.94 -3.74
C TYR A 102 2.39 7.11 -5.20
N TYR A 103 2.44 8.34 -5.73
CA TYR A 103 2.09 8.64 -7.11
C TYR A 103 2.92 7.81 -8.11
N THR A 104 4.25 7.78 -7.91
CA THR A 104 5.15 6.97 -8.72
C THR A 104 4.82 5.47 -8.66
N ASN A 105 4.38 4.98 -7.50
CA ASN A 105 3.98 3.57 -7.36
C ASN A 105 2.67 3.27 -8.10
N TYR A 106 1.68 4.18 -8.06
CA TYR A 106 0.45 4.04 -8.84
C TYR A 106 0.72 4.05 -10.35
N LEU A 107 1.60 4.92 -10.84
CA LEU A 107 2.03 4.93 -12.24
C LEU A 107 2.71 3.63 -12.66
N LYS A 108 3.57 3.07 -11.80
CA LYS A 108 4.22 1.78 -12.07
C LYS A 108 3.20 0.64 -12.09
N LEU A 109 2.27 0.61 -11.15
CA LEU A 109 1.23 -0.41 -11.06
C LEU A 109 0.29 -0.36 -12.27
N SER A 110 -0.17 0.82 -12.68
CA SER A 110 -1.06 0.97 -13.84
C SER A 110 -0.38 0.52 -15.13
N LYS A 111 0.91 0.79 -15.29
CA LYS A 111 1.69 0.30 -16.43
C LYS A 111 1.73 -1.23 -16.46
N VAL A 112 2.04 -1.86 -15.34
CA VAL A 112 2.06 -3.33 -15.23
C VAL A 112 0.68 -3.93 -15.52
N GLU A 113 -0.40 -3.31 -15.04
CA GLU A 113 -1.78 -3.77 -15.28
C GLU A 113 -2.12 -3.77 -16.77
N VAL A 114 -1.79 -2.69 -17.49
CA VAL A 114 -2.00 -2.60 -18.94
C VAL A 114 -1.15 -3.62 -19.70
N GLU A 115 0.12 -3.79 -19.32
CA GLU A 115 1.03 -4.75 -19.95
C GLU A 115 0.64 -6.21 -19.66
N SER A 116 0.07 -6.48 -18.48
CA SER A 116 -0.38 -7.81 -18.05
C SER A 116 -1.76 -8.18 -18.60
N GLN A 117 -2.51 -7.21 -19.14
CA GLN A 117 -3.81 -7.47 -19.73
C GLN A 117 -3.64 -8.28 -21.03
N PRO A 118 -4.29 -9.45 -21.18
CA PRO A 118 -4.20 -10.22 -22.41
C PRO A 118 -4.71 -9.37 -23.57
N ARG A 119 -3.88 -9.22 -24.61
CA ARG A 119 -4.11 -8.46 -25.86
C ARG A 119 -5.37 -8.86 -26.65
N SER A 120 -6.20 -9.78 -26.15
CA SER A 120 -7.35 -10.35 -26.85
C SER A 120 -8.68 -9.64 -26.63
N ARG A 121 -8.78 -8.62 -25.76
CA ARG A 121 -9.93 -7.70 -25.83
C ARG A 121 -9.63 -6.67 -26.89
N SER A 122 -9.99 -7.00 -28.14
CA SER A 122 -10.34 -5.95 -29.09
C SER A 122 -11.32 -5.02 -28.39
N TRP A 123 -10.90 -3.77 -28.20
CA TRP A 123 -11.79 -2.71 -27.78
C TRP A 123 -12.74 -2.51 -28.97
N ALA A 124 -13.80 -3.31 -29.05
CA ALA A 124 -14.88 -3.04 -29.98
C ALA A 124 -15.54 -1.77 -29.46
N PRO A 125 -15.51 -0.65 -30.20
CA PRO A 125 -16.24 0.53 -29.78
C PRO A 125 -17.71 0.13 -29.63
N VAL A 126 -18.28 0.38 -28.45
CA VAL A 126 -19.71 0.24 -28.22
C VAL A 126 -20.39 1.20 -29.19
N ARG A 127 -20.93 0.66 -30.28
CA ARG A 127 -21.68 1.44 -31.26
C ARG A 127 -22.98 1.83 -30.55
N CYS A 128 -23.14 3.12 -30.25
CA CYS A 128 -24.40 3.64 -29.72
C CYS A 128 -25.54 3.22 -30.65
N PRO A 129 -26.72 2.79 -30.12
CA PRO A 129 -27.85 2.46 -30.96
C PRO A 129 -28.26 3.71 -31.74
N SER A 130 -28.25 3.63 -33.08
CA SER A 130 -28.86 4.65 -33.93
C SER A 130 -30.35 4.68 -33.64
N HIS A 131 -30.84 5.82 -33.14
CA HIS A 131 -32.26 6.09 -33.02
C HIS A 131 -32.95 5.86 -34.37
N PRO A 132 -34.12 5.18 -34.42
CA PRO A 132 -34.90 5.11 -35.64
C PRO A 132 -35.47 6.51 -35.93
N SER A 133 -35.06 7.08 -37.06
CA SER A 133 -35.69 8.26 -37.64
C SER A 133 -37.16 7.94 -37.93
N SER A 134 -38.07 8.77 -37.40
CA SER A 134 -39.47 8.81 -37.82
C SER A 134 -39.62 9.43 -39.20
#